data_AF-A0A7S3V9K1-F1
#
_entry.id   AF-A0A7S3V9K1-F1
#
_cell.length_a   1.000
_cell.length_b   1.000
_cell.length_c   1.000
_cell.angle_alpha   90.00
_cell.angle_beta   90.00
_cell.angle_gamma   90.00
#
_symmetry.space_group_name_H-M   'P 1'
#
loop_
_entity.id
_entity.type
_entity.pdbx_description
1 polymer ?
#
loop_
_entity_poly.entity_id
_entity_poly.type
_entity_poly.pdbx_seq_one_letter_code
_entity_poly.pdbx_strand_id
1 'polypeptide(L)'
;MYERRIGGTDESDRRVNEWLHQHMDDESFHKLCYDSSITTRRINDYLNKNGNDYMLQIDPFRGMTPLHILAMNPHAPAECIAALLDCNVEAAFCLVNEQKTPLEARVP
;
A
#
# COMPACT_ATOMS: atom_id res chain seq x y z
N MET A 1 19.04 -42.71 -18.29
CA MET A 1 18.26 -42.29 -17.11
C MET A 1 18.99 -41.14 -16.45
N TYR A 2 18.47 -39.91 -16.56
CA TYR A 2 19.01 -38.75 -15.86
C TYR A 2 17.89 -38.16 -15.01
N GLU A 3 17.97 -38.36 -13.70
CA GLU A 3 17.22 -37.56 -12.74
C GLU A 3 17.95 -36.23 -12.56
N ARG A 4 17.34 -35.12 -12.99
CA ARG A 4 17.78 -33.77 -12.60
C ARG A 4 16.93 -33.28 -11.44
N ARG A 5 17.64 -33.04 -10.33
CA ARG A 5 17.17 -32.37 -9.10
C ARG A 5 16.42 -31.09 -9.43
N ILE A 6 15.22 -30.96 -8.87
CA ILE A 6 14.50 -29.71 -8.74
C ILE A 6 15.17 -28.95 -7.58
N GLY A 7 15.89 -27.88 -7.90
CA GLY A 7 16.54 -26.99 -6.93
C GLY A 7 16.14 -25.55 -7.20
N GLY A 8 14.85 -25.24 -7.12
CA GLY A 8 14.31 -23.91 -7.46
C GLY A 8 13.21 -23.37 -6.56
N THR A 9 12.92 -24.01 -5.42
CA THR A 9 11.76 -23.66 -4.58
C THR A 9 12.12 -22.88 -3.32
N ASP A 10 13.27 -23.15 -2.67
CA ASP A 10 13.50 -22.65 -1.30
C ASP A 10 13.73 -21.12 -1.18
N GLU A 11 14.47 -20.52 -2.13
CA GLU A 11 14.82 -19.09 -2.04
C GLU A 11 13.70 -18.17 -2.58
N SER A 12 12.98 -18.66 -3.60
CA SER A 12 11.78 -18.03 -4.14
C SER A 12 10.66 -18.00 -3.09
N ASP A 13 10.43 -19.13 -2.41
CA ASP A 13 9.40 -19.27 -1.40
C ASP A 13 9.74 -18.47 -0.13
N ARG A 14 11.03 -18.37 0.24
CA ARG A 14 11.48 -17.47 1.33
C ARG A 14 11.26 -16.01 1.00
N ARG A 15 11.57 -15.55 -0.23
CA ARG A 15 11.32 -14.15 -0.63
C ARG A 15 9.83 -13.84 -0.69
N VAL A 16 9.00 -14.80 -1.12
CA VAL A 16 7.53 -14.66 -1.11
C VAL A 16 7.00 -14.62 0.32
N ASN A 17 7.50 -15.45 1.23
CA ASN A 17 7.11 -15.44 2.64
C ASN A 17 7.61 -14.20 3.39
N GLU A 18 8.80 -13.70 3.10
CA GLU A 18 9.31 -12.43 3.64
C GLU A 18 8.50 -11.25 3.13
N TRP A 19 8.14 -11.25 1.84
CA TRP A 19 7.23 -10.25 1.26
C TRP A 19 5.84 -10.34 1.90
N LEU A 20 5.28 -11.54 2.05
CA LEU A 20 3.99 -11.73 2.73
C LEU A 20 4.05 -11.24 4.17
N HIS A 21 5.10 -11.54 4.92
CA HIS A 21 5.26 -11.01 6.28
C HIS A 21 5.40 -9.48 6.28
N GLN A 22 6.30 -8.90 5.49
CA GLN A 22 6.49 -7.44 5.46
C GLN A 22 5.28 -6.66 4.95
N HIS A 23 4.47 -7.24 4.05
CA HIS A 23 3.35 -6.55 3.41
C HIS A 23 1.98 -6.90 4.00
N MET A 24 1.86 -8.00 4.76
CA MET A 24 0.63 -8.41 5.46
C MET A 24 0.69 -8.29 6.98
N ASP A 25 1.85 -7.97 7.57
CA ASP A 25 1.96 -7.73 9.01
C ASP A 25 1.14 -6.48 9.44
N ASP A 26 0.84 -6.42 10.73
CA ASP A 26 0.04 -5.39 11.42
C ASP A 26 0.51 -3.93 11.18
N GLU A 27 1.68 -3.73 10.57
CA GLU A 27 2.28 -2.43 10.26
C GLU A 27 2.22 -2.03 8.78
N SER A 28 1.44 -2.71 7.91
CA SER A 28 1.37 -2.27 6.50
C SER A 28 0.81 -0.84 6.38
N PHE A 29 1.40 -0.04 5.50
CA PHE A 29 0.96 1.35 5.31
C PHE A 29 -0.50 1.45 4.83
N HIS A 30 -0.96 0.44 4.08
CA HIS A 30 -2.35 0.25 3.69
C HIS A 30 -3.29 0.13 4.91
N LYS A 31 -2.91 -0.65 5.93
CA LYS A 31 -3.69 -0.80 7.16
C LYS A 31 -3.76 0.50 7.94
N LEU A 32 -2.65 1.24 8.01
CA LEU A 32 -2.64 2.57 8.59
C LEU A 32 -3.61 3.53 7.87
N CYS A 33 -3.65 3.49 6.53
CA CYS A 33 -4.56 4.33 5.75
C CYS A 33 -6.05 3.99 5.94
N TYR A 34 -6.36 2.75 6.37
CA TYR A 34 -7.72 2.32 6.69
C TYR A 34 -8.09 2.54 8.17
N ASP A 35 -7.13 2.88 9.03
CA ASP A 35 -7.32 3.08 10.47
C ASP A 35 -8.28 4.26 10.73
N SER A 36 -9.26 4.08 11.63
CA SER A 36 -10.24 5.12 11.97
C SER A 36 -9.65 6.30 12.76
N SER A 37 -8.48 6.11 13.35
CA SER A 37 -7.69 7.12 14.08
C SER A 37 -6.50 7.63 13.26
N ILE A 38 -6.57 7.50 11.93
CA ILE A 38 -5.55 8.02 11.03
C ILE A 38 -5.41 9.54 11.19
N THR A 39 -4.17 10.01 11.21
CA THR A 39 -3.83 11.43 11.26
C THR A 39 -2.64 11.69 10.36
N THR A 40 -2.49 12.94 9.91
CA THR A 40 -1.36 13.39 9.11
C THR A 40 -0.04 13.11 9.81
N ARG A 41 -0.02 13.24 11.14
CA ARG A 41 1.15 12.91 11.96
C ARG A 41 1.53 11.44 11.84
N ARG A 42 0.58 10.51 11.98
CA ARG A 42 0.86 9.06 11.86
C ARG A 42 1.37 8.70 10.46
N ILE A 43 0.82 9.32 9.42
CA ILE A 43 1.29 9.17 8.03
C ILE A 43 2.76 9.60 7.93
N ASN A 44 3.06 10.83 8.37
CA ASN A 44 4.42 11.37 8.29
C ASN A 44 5.42 10.58 9.15
N ASP A 45 5.02 10.18 10.36
CA ASP A 45 5.86 9.36 11.25
C ASP A 45 6.21 8.02 10.58
N TYR A 46 5.25 7.41 9.88
CA TYR A 46 5.47 6.17 9.14
C TYR A 46 6.42 6.36 7.95
N LEU A 47 6.18 7.37 7.11
CA LEU A 47 7.00 7.65 5.93
C LEU A 47 8.43 8.06 6.31
N ASN A 48 8.60 8.81 7.39
CA ASN A 48 9.92 9.17 7.91
C ASN A 48 10.68 7.96 8.47
N LYS A 49 9.98 7.00 9.09
CA LYS A 49 10.59 5.79 9.65
C LYS A 49 10.99 4.79 8.56
N ASN A 50 10.14 4.60 7.54
CA ASN A 50 10.25 3.50 6.59
C ASN A 50 10.67 3.95 5.17
N GLY A 51 10.62 5.24 4.87
CA GLY A 51 10.86 5.80 3.54
C GLY A 51 9.58 5.97 2.71
N ASN A 52 9.69 6.72 1.62
CA ASN A 52 8.55 7.10 0.76
C ASN A 52 8.12 6.01 -0.24
N ASP A 53 8.90 4.93 -0.39
CA ASP A 53 8.63 3.86 -1.36
C ASP A 53 7.29 3.14 -1.11
N TYR A 54 6.77 3.22 0.12
CA TYR A 54 5.50 2.63 0.52
C TYR A 54 4.27 3.34 -0.05
N MET A 55 4.41 4.57 -0.55
CA MET A 55 3.29 5.38 -1.05
C MET A 55 2.70 4.88 -2.37
N LEU A 56 3.51 4.20 -3.18
CA LEU A 56 3.09 3.63 -4.46
C LEU A 56 2.90 2.12 -4.40
N GLN A 57 3.06 1.52 -3.21
CA GLN A 57 2.81 0.09 -3.08
C GLN A 57 1.37 -0.21 -3.43
N ILE A 58 1.18 -1.32 -4.12
CA ILE A 58 -0.13 -1.78 -4.53
C ILE A 58 -0.53 -2.90 -3.57
N ASP A 59 -1.67 -2.72 -2.91
CA ASP A 59 -2.32 -3.79 -2.15
C ASP A 59 -2.60 -4.97 -3.11
N PRO A 60 -2.07 -6.18 -2.83
CA PRO A 60 -2.19 -7.30 -3.75
C PRO A 60 -3.61 -7.86 -3.87
N PHE A 61 -4.49 -7.60 -2.90
CA PHE A 61 -5.85 -8.14 -2.91
C PHE A 61 -6.81 -7.33 -3.79
N ARG A 62 -6.69 -6.01 -3.75
CA ARG A 62 -7.58 -5.09 -4.45
C ARG A 62 -6.88 -4.28 -5.54
N GLY A 63 -5.56 -4.38 -5.62
CA GLY A 63 -4.76 -3.60 -6.57
C GLY A 63 -4.76 -2.11 -6.24
N MET A 64 -4.89 -1.73 -4.96
CA MET A 64 -5.09 -0.33 -4.54
C MET A 64 -3.84 0.27 -3.93
N THR A 65 -3.52 1.54 -4.24
CA THR A 65 -2.48 2.27 -3.51
C THR A 65 -2.97 2.72 -2.13
N PRO A 66 -2.08 3.10 -1.20
CA PRO A 66 -2.46 3.71 0.07
C PRO A 66 -3.38 4.92 -0.09
N LEU A 67 -3.19 5.72 -1.15
CA LEU A 67 -4.03 6.88 -1.44
C LEU A 67 -5.48 6.48 -1.78
N HIS A 68 -5.68 5.37 -2.50
CA HIS A 68 -7.04 4.84 -2.76
C HIS A 68 -7.72 4.44 -1.46
N ILE A 69 -7.01 3.68 -0.61
CA ILE A 69 -7.55 3.23 0.68
C ILE A 69 -7.91 4.42 1.56
N LEU A 70 -7.02 5.42 1.62
CA LEU A 70 -7.24 6.63 2.40
C LEU A 70 -8.41 7.46 1.87
N ALA A 71 -8.57 7.57 0.54
CA ALA A 71 -9.70 8.28 -0.07
C ALA A 71 -11.05 7.59 0.15
N MET A 72 -11.04 6.26 0.33
CA MET A 72 -12.23 5.45 0.67
C MET A 72 -12.49 5.37 2.18
N ASN A 73 -11.56 5.81 3.03
CA ASN A 73 -11.72 5.76 4.47
C ASN A 73 -12.62 6.93 4.94
N PRO A 74 -13.83 6.66 5.47
CA PRO A 74 -14.76 7.71 5.89
C PRO A 74 -14.27 8.53 7.09
N HIS A 75 -13.25 8.03 7.79
CA HIS A 75 -12.63 8.71 8.94
C HIS A 75 -11.36 9.47 8.55
N ALA A 76 -10.87 9.32 7.32
CA ALA A 76 -9.68 10.02 6.88
C ALA A 76 -10.01 11.52 6.68
N PRO A 77 -9.35 12.42 7.42
CA PRO A 77 -9.52 13.85 7.22
C PRO A 77 -8.86 14.26 5.89
N ALA A 78 -9.36 15.34 5.28
CA ALA A 78 -8.89 15.78 3.96
C ALA A 78 -7.39 16.13 3.96
N GLU A 79 -6.87 16.57 5.11
CA GLU A 79 -5.46 16.88 5.34
C GLU A 79 -4.56 15.64 5.23
N CYS A 80 -5.06 14.45 5.55
CA CYS A 80 -4.31 13.21 5.35
C CYS A 80 -4.14 12.91 3.85
N ILE A 81 -5.21 13.13 3.06
CA ILE A 81 -5.19 12.96 1.60
C ILE A 81 -4.22 13.97 0.98
N ALA A 82 -4.31 15.24 1.41
CA ALA A 82 -3.40 16.29 0.97
C ALA A 82 -1.93 15.96 1.29
N ALA A 83 -1.62 15.48 2.50
CA ALA A 83 -0.26 15.11 2.85
C ALA A 83 0.28 13.94 2.02
N LEU A 84 -0.53 12.93 1.72
CA LEU A 84 -0.11 11.87 0.81
C LEU A 84 0.12 12.40 -0.61
N LEU A 85 -0.72 13.32 -1.09
CA LEU A 85 -0.56 13.93 -2.41
C LEU A 85 0.69 14.82 -2.49
N ASP A 86 0.96 15.61 -1.46
CA ASP A 86 2.13 16.50 -1.41
C ASP A 86 3.44 15.70 -1.41
N CYS A 87 3.44 14.52 -0.78
CA CYS A 87 4.60 13.64 -0.78
C CYS A 87 4.78 12.91 -2.13
N ASN A 88 3.70 12.64 -2.88
CA ASN A 88 3.78 12.07 -4.22
C ASN A 88 2.53 12.37 -5.07
N VAL A 89 2.62 13.42 -5.88
CA VAL A 89 1.53 13.85 -6.76
C VAL A 89 1.16 12.80 -7.81
N GLU A 90 2.10 11.95 -8.22
CA GLU A 90 1.87 10.92 -9.23
C GLU A 90 0.90 9.84 -8.75
N ALA A 91 0.81 9.63 -7.42
CA ALA A 91 -0.12 8.69 -6.82
C ALA A 91 -1.59 9.02 -7.13
N ALA A 92 -1.90 10.28 -7.46
CA ALA A 92 -3.22 10.73 -7.90
C ALA A 92 -3.67 10.11 -9.23
N PHE A 93 -2.72 9.69 -10.07
CA PHE A 93 -2.98 9.17 -11.42
C PHE A 93 -2.85 7.65 -11.50
N CYS A 94 -2.49 6.97 -10.41
CA CYS A 94 -2.45 5.51 -10.38
C CYS A 94 -3.86 4.97 -10.62
N LEU A 95 -4.02 4.19 -11.68
CA LEU A 95 -5.26 3.49 -11.99
C LEU A 95 -5.24 2.12 -11.31
N VAL A 96 -6.27 1.82 -10.53
CA VAL A 96 -6.43 0.50 -9.89
C VAL A 96 -7.25 -0.43 -10.79
N ASN A 97 -7.47 -1.67 -10.35
CA ASN A 97 -8.15 -2.73 -11.12
C ASN A 97 -9.53 -2.34 -11.71
N GLU A 98 -10.17 -1.28 -11.21
CA GLU A 98 -11.43 -0.73 -11.77
C GLU A 98 -11.21 0.43 -12.78
N GLN A 99 -9.96 0.71 -13.19
CA GLN A 99 -9.55 1.87 -13.99
C GLN A 99 -9.97 3.23 -13.41
N LYS A 100 -10.17 3.32 -12.09
CA LYS A 100 -10.49 4.57 -11.39
C LYS A 100 -9.23 5.11 -10.73
N THR A 101 -9.16 6.44 -10.65
CA THR A 101 -8.20 7.15 -9.80
C THR A 101 -8.64 7.14 -8.33
N PRO A 102 -7.76 7.46 -7.36
CA PRO A 102 -8.13 7.54 -5.95
C PRO A 102 -9.28 8.51 -5.68
N LEU A 103 -9.32 9.63 -6.40
CA LEU A 103 -10.35 10.66 -6.24
C LEU A 103 -11.70 10.22 -6.81
N GLU A 104 -11.71 9.35 -7.81
CA GLU A 104 -12.93 8.78 -8.41
C GLU A 104 -13.45 7.56 -7.65
N ALA A 105 -12.58 6.85 -6.92
CA ALA A 105 -12.95 5.68 -6.10
C ALA A 105 -13.73 6.05 -4.83
N ARG A 106 -13.84 7.35 -4.51
CA ARG A 106 -14.56 7.85 -3.34
C ARG A 106 -16.07 7.59 -3.51
N VAL A 107 -16.60 6.67 -2.72
CA VAL A 107 -18.03 6.37 -2.66
C VAL A 107 -18.71 7.49 -1.86
N PRO A 108 -19.84 8.06 -2.33
CA PRO A 108 -20.54 9.17 -1.68
C PRO A 108 -21.06 8.84 -0.27
#